data_AF-A0A672K8T4-F1
#
_entry.id   AF-A0A672K8T4-F1
#
_cell.length_a   1.000
_cell.length_b   1.000
_cell.length_c   1.000
_cell.angle_alpha   90.00
_cell.angle_beta   90.00
_cell.angle_gamma   90.00
#
_symmetry.space_group_name_H-M   'P 1'
#
loop_
_entity.id
_entity.type
_entity.pdbx_description
1 polymer ?
#
loop_
_entity_poly.entity_id
_entity_poly.type
_entity_poly.pdbx_seq_one_letter_code
_entity_poly.pdbx_strand_id
1 'polypeptide(L)'
;HSMQTDSFIEEERLRIFALLAGKPVWQSSDSCINVCSELDWKRCVAVHLWYMLPPTASVADALSKYESAFQGSEEVKRYACPPLPPYIDEVELLGLDEEMNETDSKKPLYDICFHLLKLYSDRHYSLQQLLDPSTVTANHLDYRLSWHLWNVFQALNYNHLSTSCQGLLHASYAAQLESAGLWEMAIFVLLHIPDSGRRESAVREMLNLHCSLEETEESMEKEQSLTEKLLIPIQWIHQAKAIRACREGDKRSEALHLYKAGHWNHCHRLVIQHLASGLNKPKTTYLHCTHKQNCKWFQL
;
A
#
# COMPACT_ATOMS: atom_id res chain seq x y z
N HIS A 1 52.61 24.38 20.96
CA HIS A 1 52.90 24.33 19.52
C HIS A 1 52.64 22.93 19.03
N SER A 2 51.44 22.66 18.50
CA SER A 2 51.24 21.46 17.68
C SER A 2 52.10 21.66 16.44
N MET A 3 53.02 20.75 16.15
CA MET A 3 53.69 20.75 14.84
C MET A 3 52.58 20.57 13.79
N GLN A 4 52.51 21.42 12.77
CA GLN A 4 51.50 21.38 11.69
C GLN A 4 51.76 20.20 10.74
N THR A 5 52.02 19.02 11.30
CA THR A 5 52.36 17.78 10.58
C THR A 5 51.15 17.16 9.88
N ASP A 6 49.95 17.61 10.23
CA ASP A 6 48.69 17.26 9.57
C ASP A 6 48.62 17.72 8.11
N SER A 7 49.26 18.84 7.76
CA SER A 7 49.36 19.34 6.37
C SER A 7 50.02 18.37 5.38
N PHE A 8 50.87 17.46 5.87
CA PHE A 8 51.61 16.50 5.04
C PHE A 8 50.94 15.12 4.96
N ILE A 9 49.82 14.91 5.66
CA ILE A 9 49.10 13.64 5.65
C ILE A 9 47.98 13.71 4.63
N GLU A 10 47.86 12.64 3.83
CA GLU A 10 46.76 12.48 2.88
C GLU A 10 45.38 12.55 3.56
N GLU A 11 44.43 13.25 2.94
CA GLU A 11 43.12 13.53 3.52
C GLU A 11 42.37 12.24 3.88
N GLU A 12 42.46 11.19 3.06
CA GLU A 12 41.84 9.90 3.33
C GLU A 12 42.32 9.28 4.66
N ARG A 13 43.62 9.40 4.95
CA ARG A 13 44.20 8.88 6.21
C ARG A 13 43.72 9.71 7.40
N LEU A 14 43.63 11.03 7.23
CA LEU A 14 43.09 11.91 8.26
C LEU A 14 41.59 11.63 8.52
N ARG A 15 40.80 11.30 7.48
CA ARG A 15 39.40 10.84 7.63
C ARG A 15 39.32 9.57 8.47
N ILE A 16 40.19 8.59 8.21
CA ILE A 16 40.25 7.34 9.01
C ILE A 16 40.63 7.64 10.46
N PHE A 17 41.62 8.50 10.71
CA PHE A 17 41.99 8.88 12.08
C PHE A 17 40.86 9.62 12.80
N ALA A 18 40.15 10.52 12.11
CA ALA A 18 38.98 11.20 12.66
C ALA A 18 37.86 10.21 13.02
N LEU A 19 37.59 9.25 12.12
CA LEU A 19 36.61 8.17 12.35
C LEU A 19 36.97 7.34 13.59
N LEU A 20 38.22 6.88 13.70
CA LEU A 20 38.69 6.09 14.84
C LEU A 20 38.69 6.89 16.16
N ALA A 21 38.87 8.21 16.08
CA ALA A 21 38.76 9.11 17.22
C ALA A 21 37.30 9.39 17.63
N GLY A 22 36.31 8.87 16.90
CA GLY A 22 34.88 9.13 17.14
C GLY A 22 34.48 10.57 16.89
N LYS A 23 35.20 11.28 16.02
CA LYS A 23 34.91 12.67 15.64
C LYS A 23 34.42 12.74 14.19
N PRO A 24 33.17 13.15 13.94
CA PRO A 24 32.60 13.14 12.60
C PRO A 24 33.15 14.26 11.71
N VAL A 25 33.51 15.39 12.32
CA VAL A 25 34.14 16.54 11.68
C VAL A 25 35.40 16.89 12.45
N TRP A 26 36.50 17.06 11.73
CA TRP A 26 37.79 17.44 12.30
C TRP A 26 38.41 18.60 11.54
N GLN A 27 38.78 19.66 12.27
CA GLN A 27 39.45 20.82 11.69
C GLN A 27 40.96 20.57 11.66
N SER A 28 41.49 20.35 10.45
CA SER A 28 42.93 20.34 10.16
C SER A 28 43.45 21.77 10.04
N SER A 29 44.77 21.92 10.02
CA SER A 29 45.46 23.21 9.74
C SER A 29 45.07 23.79 8.38
N ASP A 30 44.85 22.94 7.37
CA ASP A 30 44.60 23.36 5.97
C ASP A 30 43.16 23.13 5.48
N SER A 31 42.40 22.22 6.11
CA SER A 31 41.06 21.83 5.63
C SER A 31 40.14 21.34 6.75
N CYS A 32 38.83 21.39 6.51
CA CYS A 32 37.83 20.76 7.38
C CYS A 32 37.50 19.39 6.84
N ILE A 33 37.83 18.35 7.61
CA ILE A 33 37.68 16.96 7.21
C ILE A 33 36.34 16.45 7.73
N ASN A 34 35.46 16.11 6.79
CA ASN A 34 34.17 15.52 7.07
C ASN A 34 34.19 14.04 6.71
N VAL A 35 33.95 13.17 7.69
CA VAL A 35 33.93 11.72 7.48
C VAL A 35 32.70 11.28 6.67
N CYS A 36 31.64 12.08 6.66
CA CYS A 36 30.35 11.75 6.03
C CYS A 36 30.15 12.34 4.63
N SER A 37 31.09 13.14 4.09
CA SER A 37 30.86 13.94 2.87
C SER A 37 30.66 13.12 1.59
N GLU A 38 31.20 11.91 1.52
CA GLU A 38 31.14 11.03 0.33
C GLU A 38 30.26 9.79 0.59
N LEU A 39 29.52 9.80 1.69
CA LEU A 39 28.71 8.67 2.12
C LEU A 39 27.23 8.94 1.85
N ASP A 40 26.52 7.91 1.38
CA ASP A 40 25.06 7.91 1.38
C ASP A 40 24.52 7.89 2.80
N TRP A 41 23.26 8.29 2.95
CA TRP A 41 22.66 8.51 4.27
C TRP A 41 22.68 7.24 5.14
N LYS A 42 22.56 6.05 4.53
CA LYS A 42 22.58 4.76 5.25
C LYS A 42 23.98 4.50 5.82
N ARG A 43 25.03 4.77 5.04
CA ARG A 43 26.41 4.70 5.52
C ARG A 43 26.71 5.76 6.57
N CYS A 44 26.15 6.97 6.46
CA CYS A 44 26.23 7.99 7.50
C CYS A 44 25.63 7.49 8.82
N VAL A 45 24.43 6.90 8.82
CA VAL A 45 23.82 6.31 10.02
C VAL A 45 24.71 5.21 10.60
N ALA A 46 25.29 4.35 9.76
CA ALA A 46 26.20 3.29 10.20
C ALA A 46 27.47 3.85 10.89
N VAL A 47 28.05 4.93 10.37
CA VAL A 47 29.18 5.63 11.02
C VAL A 47 28.79 6.11 12.41
N HIS A 48 27.60 6.68 12.56
CA HIS A 48 27.10 7.15 13.86
C HIS A 48 26.88 6.01 14.85
N LEU A 49 26.37 4.87 14.37
CA LEU A 49 26.11 3.68 15.19
C LEU A 49 27.40 2.98 15.64
N TRP A 50 28.38 2.84 14.74
CA TRP A 50 29.57 2.01 15.00
C TRP A 50 30.73 2.76 15.62
N TYR A 51 30.92 4.05 15.28
CA TYR A 51 32.14 4.78 15.63
C TYR A 51 31.89 6.02 16.50
N MET A 52 30.71 6.63 16.39
CA MET A 52 30.43 7.90 17.10
C MET A 52 29.73 7.72 18.44
N LEU A 53 29.27 6.51 18.75
CA LEU A 53 28.54 6.20 19.98
C LEU A 53 29.19 4.99 20.68
N PRO A 54 29.05 4.89 22.01
CA PRO A 54 29.52 3.72 22.73
C PRO A 54 28.75 2.46 22.29
N PRO A 55 29.33 1.26 22.44
CA PRO A 55 28.70 0.00 22.01
C PRO A 55 27.41 -0.34 22.78
N THR A 56 27.11 0.37 23.86
CA THR A 56 25.87 0.25 24.64
C THR A 56 24.75 1.15 24.16
N ALA A 57 25.03 2.06 23.22
CA ALA A 57 24.02 2.97 22.69
C ALA A 57 22.98 2.24 21.84
N SER A 58 21.75 2.73 21.88
CA SER A 58 20.65 2.16 21.10
C SER A 58 20.64 2.66 19.65
N VAL A 59 19.89 1.97 18.79
CA VAL A 59 19.63 2.44 17.42
C VAL A 59 18.94 3.81 17.42
N ALA A 60 18.08 4.08 18.41
CA ALA A 60 17.40 5.36 18.56
C ALA A 60 18.39 6.50 18.84
N ASP A 61 19.41 6.25 19.67
CA ASP A 61 20.46 7.24 19.96
C ASP A 61 21.30 7.55 18.72
N ALA A 62 21.66 6.51 17.95
CA ALA A 62 22.39 6.67 16.68
C ALA A 62 21.59 7.47 15.66
N LEU A 63 20.29 7.20 15.55
CA LEU A 63 19.40 7.90 14.64
C LEU A 63 19.21 9.37 15.06
N SER A 64 19.04 9.65 16.35
CA SER A 64 18.95 11.02 16.87
C SER A 64 20.23 11.81 16.62
N LYS A 65 21.40 11.18 16.79
CA LYS A 65 22.69 11.82 16.49
C LYS A 65 22.85 12.09 14.99
N TYR A 66 22.46 11.15 14.14
CA TYR A 66 22.44 11.35 12.68
C TYR A 66 21.45 12.45 12.26
N GLU A 67 20.28 12.54 12.89
CA GLU A 67 19.32 13.64 12.64
C GLU A 67 19.92 15.01 12.92
N SER A 68 20.60 15.16 14.06
CA SER A 68 21.33 16.39 14.37
C SER A 68 22.44 16.69 13.35
N ALA A 69 23.03 15.65 12.74
CA ALA A 69 24.13 15.79 11.78
C ALA A 69 23.68 16.35 10.42
N PHE A 70 22.50 15.96 9.93
CA PHE A 70 22.00 16.44 8.64
C PHE A 70 21.12 17.69 8.76
N GLN A 71 20.41 17.87 9.88
CA GLN A 71 19.64 19.11 10.14
C GLN A 71 20.58 20.29 10.45
N GLY A 72 21.71 20.01 11.10
CA GLY A 72 22.61 21.03 11.64
C GLY A 72 22.03 21.71 12.88
N SER A 73 22.91 22.40 13.60
CA SER A 73 22.55 23.28 14.72
C SER A 73 23.32 24.61 14.59
N GLU A 74 23.01 25.59 15.45
CA GLU A 74 23.76 26.86 15.46
C GLU A 74 25.26 26.65 15.75
N GLU A 75 25.61 25.59 16.49
CA GLU A 75 26.98 25.25 16.87
C GLU A 75 27.68 24.33 15.86
N VAL A 76 26.93 23.48 15.16
CA VAL A 76 27.48 22.46 14.24
C VAL A 76 26.80 22.56 12.88
N LYS A 77 27.56 22.98 11.87
CA LYS A 77 27.08 22.98 10.48
C LYS A 77 26.71 21.55 10.05
N ARG A 78 25.70 21.43 9.18
CA ARG A 78 25.32 20.16 8.55
C ARG A 78 26.56 19.48 7.93
N TYR A 79 26.76 18.21 8.25
CA TYR A 79 27.89 17.43 7.73
C TYR A 79 27.48 16.05 7.20
N ALA A 80 26.23 15.64 7.39
CA ALA A 80 25.68 14.43 6.79
C ALA A 80 24.60 14.79 5.75
N CYS A 81 24.44 13.93 4.74
CA CYS A 81 23.36 14.01 3.77
C CYS A 81 22.01 13.68 4.43
N PRO A 82 20.90 14.37 4.08
CA PRO A 82 19.56 13.99 4.52
C PRO A 82 19.13 12.62 3.97
N PRO A 83 18.21 11.91 4.66
CA PRO A 83 17.77 10.58 4.26
C PRO A 83 16.70 10.67 3.17
N LEU A 84 17.11 11.08 1.96
CA LEU A 84 16.22 11.20 0.81
C LEU A 84 15.95 9.84 0.15
N PRO A 85 14.76 9.64 -0.46
CA PRO A 85 14.49 8.49 -1.33
C PRO A 85 15.51 8.39 -2.47
N PRO A 86 15.86 7.18 -2.95
CA PRO A 86 16.95 6.97 -3.91
C PRO A 86 16.70 7.53 -5.30
N TYR A 87 15.45 7.90 -5.61
CA TYR A 87 15.07 8.49 -6.89
C TYR A 87 15.14 10.02 -6.88
N ILE A 88 15.41 10.64 -5.72
CA ILE A 88 15.51 12.08 -5.54
C ILE A 88 16.98 12.45 -5.40
N ASP A 89 17.46 13.35 -6.26
CA ASP A 89 18.77 13.94 -6.12
C ASP A 89 18.72 15.20 -5.23
N GLU A 90 19.70 15.38 -4.34
CA GLU A 90 19.79 16.56 -3.46
C GLU A 90 19.75 17.90 -4.22
N VAL A 91 20.23 17.90 -5.47
CA VAL A 91 20.26 19.08 -6.34
C VAL A 91 18.85 19.47 -6.83
N GLU A 92 17.99 18.48 -7.09
CA GLU A 92 16.60 18.75 -7.49
C GLU A 92 15.79 19.35 -6.34
N LEU A 93 16.07 18.93 -5.10
CA LEU A 93 15.41 19.49 -3.91
C LEU A 93 15.76 20.97 -3.71
N LEU A 94 17.04 21.33 -3.87
CA LEU A 94 17.52 22.71 -3.74
C LEU A 94 17.01 23.63 -4.86
N GLY A 95 16.68 23.09 -6.03
CA GLY A 95 16.08 23.85 -7.14
C GLY A 95 14.57 24.07 -7.01
N LEU A 96 13.86 23.23 -6.24
CA LEU A 96 12.41 23.31 -6.02
C LEU A 96 12.04 24.25 -4.85
N ASP A 97 12.95 24.44 -3.89
CA ASP A 97 12.76 25.34 -2.75
C ASP A 97 12.67 26.83 -3.17
N GLU A 98 13.20 27.21 -4.35
CA GLU A 98 13.10 28.59 -4.87
C GLU A 98 11.75 28.89 -5.55
N GLU A 99 11.01 27.88 -6.01
CA GLU A 99 9.76 28.06 -6.79
C GLU A 99 8.46 27.80 -6.00
N MET A 100 8.53 27.09 -4.86
CA MET A 100 7.34 26.75 -4.07
C MET A 100 7.09 27.73 -2.92
N ASN A 101 6.18 28.66 -3.15
CA ASN A 101 5.61 29.60 -2.18
C ASN A 101 5.26 28.96 -0.81
N GLU A 102 5.47 29.75 0.24
CA GLU A 102 5.37 29.51 1.69
C GLU A 102 3.98 29.13 2.26
N THR A 103 3.11 28.43 1.51
CA THR A 103 1.71 28.20 1.94
C THR A 103 1.33 26.78 2.33
N ASP A 104 2.24 25.81 2.29
CA ASP A 104 2.02 24.53 2.99
C ASP A 104 3.28 24.13 3.73
N SER A 105 3.15 23.90 5.04
CA SER A 105 4.16 23.27 5.90
C SER A 105 4.37 21.80 5.50
N LYS A 106 4.79 21.53 4.26
CA LYS A 106 5.08 20.18 3.79
C LYS A 106 6.33 19.72 4.51
N LYS A 107 6.12 18.73 5.38
CA LYS A 107 7.22 18.02 6.03
C LYS A 107 8.18 17.50 4.95
N PRO A 108 9.50 17.55 5.19
CA PRO A 108 10.48 17.06 4.23
C PRO A 108 10.23 15.58 3.94
N LEU A 109 10.33 15.22 2.66
CA LEU A 109 10.16 13.85 2.18
C LEU A 109 11.42 13.04 2.48
N TYR A 110 11.25 11.88 3.15
CA TYR A 110 12.35 11.00 3.49
C TYR A 110 12.11 9.57 3.00
N ASP A 111 13.21 8.83 2.90
CA ASP A 111 13.24 7.43 2.50
C ASP A 111 12.45 6.55 3.49
N ILE A 112 11.73 5.56 2.96
CA ILE A 112 10.95 4.63 3.77
C ILE A 112 11.79 3.88 4.83
N CYS A 113 13.04 3.53 4.53
CA CYS A 113 13.94 2.90 5.49
C CYS A 113 14.23 3.82 6.67
N PHE A 114 14.35 5.13 6.44
CA PHE A 114 14.52 6.10 7.52
C PHE A 114 13.26 6.16 8.39
N HIS A 115 12.07 6.23 7.78
CA HIS A 115 10.81 6.18 8.51
C HIS A 115 10.63 4.88 9.31
N LEU A 116 11.08 3.74 8.79
CA LEU A 116 11.08 2.46 9.51
C LEU A 116 12.02 2.49 10.72
N LEU A 117 13.20 3.10 10.61
CA LEU A 117 14.10 3.30 11.75
C LEU A 117 13.50 4.24 12.80
N LYS A 118 12.78 5.30 12.37
CA LYS A 118 12.01 6.17 13.27
C LYS A 118 10.92 5.40 14.00
N LEU A 119 10.17 4.56 13.29
CA LEU A 119 9.13 3.71 13.89
C LEU A 119 9.70 2.68 14.87
N TYR A 120 10.87 2.13 14.57
CA TYR A 120 11.58 1.22 15.49
C TYR A 120 12.02 1.94 16.77
N SER A 121 12.43 3.20 16.65
CA SER A 121 12.88 4.03 17.77
C SER A 121 11.71 4.60 18.59
N ASP A 122 10.61 4.96 17.93
CA ASP A 122 9.38 5.48 18.52
C ASP A 122 8.16 4.74 17.94
N ARG A 123 7.52 3.93 18.79
CA ARG A 123 6.34 3.13 18.43
C ARG A 123 5.14 4.00 18.01
N HIS A 124 5.11 5.27 18.41
CA HIS A 124 4.04 6.22 18.09
C HIS A 124 4.33 7.08 16.87
N TYR A 125 5.43 6.81 16.14
CA TYR A 125 5.76 7.50 14.91
C TYR A 125 4.63 7.44 13.87
N SER A 126 4.40 8.54 13.15
CA SER A 126 3.26 8.67 12.24
C SER A 126 3.35 7.70 11.06
N LEU A 127 2.44 6.71 11.02
CA LEU A 127 2.35 5.77 9.90
C LEU A 127 1.87 6.42 8.59
N GLN A 128 1.16 7.55 8.68
CA GLN A 128 0.65 8.22 7.48
C GLN A 128 1.79 8.72 6.58
N GLN A 129 2.85 9.29 7.16
CA GLN A 129 4.04 9.70 6.40
C GLN A 129 4.78 8.48 5.85
N LEU A 130 4.99 7.47 6.70
CA LEU A 130 5.74 6.27 6.33
C LEU A 130 5.09 5.51 5.16
N LEU A 131 3.75 5.43 5.14
CA LEU A 131 2.99 4.70 4.12
C LEU A 131 2.65 5.54 2.89
N ASP A 132 3.14 6.78 2.79
CA ASP A 132 3.00 7.58 1.57
C ASP A 132 3.85 6.95 0.45
N PRO A 133 3.28 6.69 -0.75
CA PRO A 133 4.02 6.14 -1.89
C PRO A 133 5.29 6.93 -2.25
N SER A 134 5.28 8.26 -2.03
CA SER A 134 6.45 9.12 -2.29
C SER A 134 7.68 8.77 -1.45
N THR A 135 7.54 8.04 -0.34
CA THR A 135 8.72 7.61 0.45
C THR A 135 9.54 6.51 -0.22
N VAL A 136 9.01 5.89 -1.28
CA VAL A 136 9.56 4.69 -1.93
C VAL A 136 9.86 4.95 -3.41
N THR A 137 8.92 5.57 -4.11
CA THR A 137 8.91 5.63 -5.58
C THR A 137 8.44 7.00 -6.07
N ALA A 138 8.98 7.41 -7.22
CA ALA A 138 8.58 8.62 -7.92
C ALA A 138 7.11 8.57 -8.38
N ASN A 139 6.53 7.37 -8.52
CA ASN A 139 5.14 7.21 -8.91
C ASN A 139 4.20 7.32 -7.70
N HIS A 140 3.58 8.49 -7.53
CA HIS A 140 2.64 8.76 -6.45
C HIS A 140 1.38 7.87 -6.43
N LEU A 141 1.15 7.09 -7.49
CA LEU A 141 0.03 6.14 -7.59
C LEU A 141 0.43 4.68 -7.29
N ASP A 142 1.71 4.39 -7.02
CA ASP A 142 2.15 3.04 -6.68
C ASP A 142 1.97 2.75 -5.18
N TYR A 143 0.78 2.29 -4.83
CA TYR A 143 0.41 1.96 -3.44
C TYR A 143 0.80 0.53 -3.03
N ARG A 144 1.47 -0.23 -3.90
CA ARG A 144 1.78 -1.64 -3.67
C ARG A 144 2.57 -1.85 -2.38
N LEU A 145 3.72 -1.19 -2.23
CA LEU A 145 4.57 -1.41 -1.05
C LEU A 145 3.89 -0.88 0.22
N SER A 146 3.26 0.29 0.15
CA SER A 146 2.51 0.89 1.26
C SER A 146 1.41 -0.04 1.78
N TRP A 147 0.65 -0.67 0.89
CA TRP A 147 -0.40 -1.61 1.28
C TRP A 147 0.16 -2.86 1.96
N HIS A 148 1.21 -3.47 1.39
CA HIS A 148 1.84 -4.66 1.99
C HIS A 148 2.47 -4.36 3.36
N LEU A 149 3.13 -3.21 3.51
CA LEU A 149 3.69 -2.78 4.79
C LEU A 149 2.59 -2.55 5.83
N TRP A 150 1.47 -1.95 5.45
CA TRP A 150 0.34 -1.79 6.36
C TRP A 150 -0.16 -3.13 6.93
N ASN A 151 -0.25 -4.18 6.10
CA ASN A 151 -0.64 -5.51 6.57
C ASN A 151 0.37 -6.11 7.56
N VAL A 152 1.66 -5.93 7.30
CA VAL A 152 2.72 -6.34 8.24
C VAL A 152 2.60 -5.58 9.56
N PHE A 153 2.36 -4.26 9.51
CA PHE A 153 2.20 -3.45 10.71
C PHE A 153 0.97 -3.84 11.53
N GLN A 154 -0.15 -4.15 10.88
CA GLN A 154 -1.33 -4.68 11.57
C GLN A 154 -1.01 -6.00 12.27
N ALA A 155 -0.28 -6.92 11.61
CA ALA A 155 0.15 -8.18 12.22
C ALA A 155 1.09 -7.97 13.43
N LEU A 156 1.86 -6.87 13.44
CA LEU A 156 2.71 -6.44 14.55
C LEU A 156 1.97 -5.61 15.63
N ASN A 157 0.64 -5.49 15.53
CA ASN A 157 -0.24 -4.73 16.43
C ASN A 157 -0.01 -3.21 16.42
N TYR A 158 0.25 -2.62 15.25
CA TYR A 158 0.17 -1.18 15.05
C TYR A 158 -1.22 -0.78 14.56
N ASN A 159 -1.91 0.07 15.32
CA ASN A 159 -3.33 0.40 15.09
C ASN A 159 -3.60 1.91 14.94
N HIS A 160 -2.55 2.74 14.90
CA HIS A 160 -2.68 4.20 14.95
C HIS A 160 -2.77 4.86 13.56
N LEU A 161 -3.03 4.08 12.50
CA LEU A 161 -3.38 4.62 11.19
C LEU A 161 -4.89 4.93 11.14
N SER A 162 -5.25 6.13 10.70
CA SER A 162 -6.67 6.53 10.62
C SER A 162 -7.46 5.66 9.63
N THR A 163 -8.75 5.43 9.91
CA THR A 163 -9.64 4.66 9.03
C THR A 163 -9.74 5.25 7.62
N SER A 164 -9.65 6.58 7.50
CA SER A 164 -9.64 7.27 6.20
C SER A 164 -8.39 6.92 5.39
N CYS A 165 -7.21 6.95 6.03
CA CYS A 165 -5.96 6.57 5.38
C CYS A 165 -5.95 5.07 5.01
N GLN A 166 -6.46 4.21 5.89
CA GLN A 166 -6.63 2.79 5.56
C GLN A 166 -7.52 2.61 4.33
N GLY A 167 -8.68 3.27 4.29
CA GLY A 167 -9.59 3.23 3.15
C GLY A 167 -8.92 3.68 1.85
N LEU A 168 -8.12 4.75 1.90
CA LEU A 168 -7.34 5.22 0.76
C LEU A 168 -6.33 4.15 0.28
N LEU A 169 -5.57 3.53 1.18
CA LEU A 169 -4.62 2.47 0.81
C LEU A 169 -5.31 1.29 0.13
N HIS A 170 -6.43 0.81 0.68
CA HIS A 170 -7.20 -0.29 0.09
C HIS A 170 -7.77 0.10 -1.28
N ALA A 171 -8.41 1.25 -1.39
CA ALA A 171 -9.03 1.70 -2.63
C ALA A 171 -8.00 1.98 -3.73
N SER A 172 -6.92 2.70 -3.42
CA SER A 172 -5.88 3.03 -4.40
C SER A 172 -5.15 1.80 -4.92
N TYR A 173 -4.79 0.85 -4.04
CA TYR A 173 -4.13 -0.37 -4.50
C TYR A 173 -5.08 -1.30 -5.26
N ALA A 174 -6.36 -1.38 -4.86
CA ALA A 174 -7.37 -2.12 -5.61
C ALA A 174 -7.57 -1.52 -7.01
N ALA A 175 -7.65 -0.20 -7.14
CA ALA A 175 -7.75 0.48 -8.44
C ALA A 175 -6.51 0.26 -9.31
N GLN A 176 -5.31 0.24 -8.71
CA GLN A 176 -4.08 -0.08 -9.42
C GLN A 176 -4.13 -1.51 -10.01
N LEU A 177 -4.58 -2.49 -9.23
CA LEU A 177 -4.74 -3.88 -9.69
C LEU A 177 -5.83 -4.03 -10.75
N GLU A 178 -6.95 -3.32 -10.59
CA GLU A 178 -8.02 -3.27 -11.60
C GLU A 178 -7.50 -2.71 -12.93
N SER A 179 -6.75 -1.61 -12.91
CA SER A 179 -6.18 -1.00 -14.13
C SER A 179 -5.18 -1.93 -14.84
N ALA A 180 -4.53 -2.82 -14.09
CA ALA A 180 -3.63 -3.85 -14.62
C ALA A 180 -4.38 -5.11 -15.14
N GLY A 181 -5.71 -5.15 -15.06
CA GLY A 181 -6.54 -6.29 -15.46
C GLY A 181 -6.64 -7.41 -14.42
N LEU A 182 -6.08 -7.21 -13.22
CA LEU A 182 -6.04 -8.17 -12.10
C LEU A 182 -7.15 -7.89 -11.08
N TRP A 183 -8.39 -7.77 -11.55
CA TRP A 183 -9.54 -7.39 -10.72
C TRP A 183 -9.84 -8.41 -9.61
N GLU A 184 -9.54 -9.70 -9.81
CA GLU A 184 -9.67 -10.73 -8.78
C GLU A 184 -8.75 -10.47 -7.57
N MET A 185 -7.56 -9.91 -7.83
CA MET A 185 -6.63 -9.50 -6.77
C MET A 185 -7.06 -8.17 -6.15
N ALA A 186 -7.70 -7.29 -6.93
CA ALA A 186 -8.33 -6.08 -6.37
C ALA A 186 -9.41 -6.45 -5.34
N ILE A 187 -10.22 -7.47 -5.61
CA ILE A 187 -11.20 -8.00 -4.63
C ILE A 187 -10.49 -8.49 -3.36
N PHE A 188 -9.40 -9.25 -3.49
CA PHE A 188 -8.60 -9.67 -2.34
C PHE A 188 -8.15 -8.49 -1.48
N VAL A 189 -7.68 -7.41 -2.09
CA VAL A 189 -7.29 -6.17 -1.38
C VAL A 189 -8.48 -5.53 -0.66
N LEU A 190 -9.65 -5.45 -1.31
CA LEU A 190 -10.87 -4.87 -0.75
C LEU A 190 -11.43 -5.69 0.43
N LEU A 191 -11.19 -7.00 0.47
CA LEU A 191 -11.59 -7.86 1.60
C LEU A 191 -10.88 -7.48 2.91
N HIS A 192 -9.77 -6.75 2.85
CA HIS A 192 -9.05 -6.28 4.04
C HIS A 192 -9.64 -4.99 4.64
N ILE A 193 -10.66 -4.38 4.02
CA ILE A 193 -11.37 -3.23 4.59
C ILE A 193 -12.02 -3.67 5.92
N PRO A 194 -11.77 -2.97 7.04
CA PRO A 194 -12.28 -3.39 8.35
C PRO A 194 -13.81 -3.26 8.45
N ASP A 195 -14.37 -2.17 7.90
CA ASP A 195 -15.81 -1.90 7.89
C ASP A 195 -16.56 -2.89 6.99
N SER A 196 -17.48 -3.66 7.57
CA SER A 196 -18.19 -4.73 6.86
C SER A 196 -19.09 -4.21 5.74
N GLY A 197 -19.74 -3.06 5.93
CA GLY A 197 -20.65 -2.48 4.94
C GLY A 197 -19.90 -1.96 3.72
N ARG A 198 -18.81 -1.21 3.94
CA ARG A 198 -17.93 -0.74 2.87
C ARG A 198 -17.25 -1.89 2.15
N ARG A 199 -16.80 -2.91 2.89
CA ARG A 199 -16.21 -4.12 2.30
C ARG A 199 -17.19 -4.85 1.39
N GLU A 200 -18.41 -5.10 1.87
CA GLU A 200 -19.47 -5.74 1.05
C GLU A 200 -19.79 -4.92 -0.19
N SER A 201 -19.97 -3.60 -0.04
CA SER A 201 -20.29 -2.70 -1.15
C SER A 201 -19.19 -2.70 -2.21
N ALA A 202 -17.93 -2.54 -1.80
CA ALA A 202 -16.79 -2.44 -2.71
C ALA A 202 -16.56 -3.76 -3.47
N VAL A 203 -16.66 -4.91 -2.79
CA VAL A 203 -16.54 -6.23 -3.43
C VAL A 203 -17.67 -6.46 -4.43
N ARG A 204 -18.92 -6.14 -4.06
CA ARG A 204 -20.05 -6.27 -4.98
C ARG A 204 -19.95 -5.37 -6.20
N GLU A 205 -19.47 -4.14 -6.02
CA GLU A 205 -19.24 -3.21 -7.13
C GLU A 205 -18.21 -3.77 -8.11
N MET A 206 -17.07 -4.27 -7.61
CA MET A 206 -16.03 -4.88 -8.44
C MET A 206 -16.56 -6.11 -9.21
N LEU A 207 -17.35 -6.96 -8.56
CA LEU A 207 -18.01 -8.10 -9.22
C LEU A 207 -19.00 -7.64 -10.32
N ASN A 208 -19.82 -6.63 -10.03
CA ASN A 208 -20.81 -6.10 -10.99
C ASN A 208 -20.16 -5.50 -12.24
N LEU A 209 -18.91 -5.03 -12.14
CA LEU A 209 -18.17 -4.45 -13.26
C LEU A 209 -17.50 -5.52 -14.12
N HIS A 210 -16.88 -6.53 -13.50
CA HIS A 210 -15.97 -7.46 -14.19
C HIS A 210 -16.53 -8.87 -14.45
N CYS A 211 -17.60 -9.30 -13.78
CA CYS A 211 -18.21 -10.60 -14.07
C CYS A 211 -18.84 -10.60 -15.47
N SER A 212 -18.25 -11.36 -16.40
CA SER A 212 -18.75 -11.56 -17.75
C SER A 212 -19.91 -12.56 -17.79
N LEU A 213 -20.77 -12.45 -18.80
CA LEU A 213 -21.75 -13.51 -19.12
C LEU A 213 -21.11 -14.66 -19.90
N GLU A 214 -20.07 -14.37 -20.66
CA GLU A 214 -19.31 -15.36 -21.40
C GLU A 214 -18.52 -16.25 -20.43
N GLU A 215 -18.80 -17.54 -20.53
CA GLU A 215 -18.15 -18.61 -19.79
C GLU A 215 -16.90 -19.07 -20.56
N THR A 216 -15.84 -18.26 -20.50
CA THR A 216 -14.50 -18.65 -20.95
C THR A 216 -13.80 -19.47 -19.87
N GLU A 217 -12.81 -20.27 -20.24
CA GLU A 217 -12.01 -21.05 -19.28
C GLU A 217 -11.37 -20.12 -18.23
N GLU A 218 -10.83 -18.98 -18.67
CA GLU A 218 -10.27 -17.95 -17.77
C GLU A 218 -11.31 -17.36 -16.80
N SER A 219 -12.54 -17.08 -17.24
CA SER A 219 -13.57 -16.51 -16.37
C SER A 219 -14.07 -17.53 -15.33
N MET A 220 -14.18 -18.80 -15.73
CA MET A 220 -14.51 -19.89 -14.80
C MET A 220 -13.42 -20.09 -13.74
N GLU A 221 -12.14 -20.09 -14.13
CA GLU A 221 -11.01 -20.22 -13.20
C GLU A 221 -10.98 -19.08 -12.18
N LYS A 222 -11.21 -17.84 -12.64
CA LYS A 222 -11.30 -16.67 -11.76
C LYS A 222 -12.46 -16.82 -10.78
N GLU A 223 -13.67 -17.16 -11.24
CA GLU A 223 -14.84 -17.35 -10.38
C GLU A 223 -14.68 -18.47 -9.35
N GLN A 224 -14.05 -19.57 -9.76
CA GLN A 224 -13.73 -20.68 -8.87
C GLN A 224 -12.72 -20.22 -7.81
N SER A 225 -11.66 -19.51 -8.20
CA SER A 225 -10.68 -18.94 -7.27
C SER A 225 -11.33 -18.00 -6.25
N LEU A 226 -12.27 -17.15 -6.68
CA LEU A 226 -13.01 -16.25 -5.79
C LEU A 226 -13.88 -17.01 -4.77
N THR A 227 -14.52 -18.10 -5.20
CA THR A 227 -15.44 -18.86 -4.35
C THR A 227 -14.68 -19.81 -3.40
N GLU A 228 -13.63 -20.48 -3.88
CA GLU A 228 -12.88 -21.47 -3.11
C GLU A 228 -11.80 -20.85 -2.22
N LYS A 229 -11.03 -19.88 -2.73
CA LYS A 229 -9.92 -19.28 -1.98
C LYS A 229 -10.34 -18.06 -1.18
N LEU A 230 -11.12 -17.17 -1.77
CA LEU A 230 -11.57 -15.93 -1.12
C LEU A 230 -12.90 -16.07 -0.39
N LEU A 231 -13.56 -17.24 -0.49
CA LEU A 231 -14.82 -17.56 0.19
C LEU A 231 -15.94 -16.56 -0.13
N ILE A 232 -15.93 -16.00 -1.35
CA ILE A 232 -16.99 -15.09 -1.79
C ILE A 232 -18.26 -15.90 -2.05
N PRO A 233 -19.43 -15.45 -1.55
CA PRO A 233 -20.68 -16.14 -1.81
C PRO A 233 -20.96 -16.22 -3.31
N ILE A 234 -21.15 -17.44 -3.83
CA ILE A 234 -21.49 -17.68 -5.25
C ILE A 234 -22.75 -16.91 -5.69
N GLN A 235 -23.65 -16.63 -4.75
CA GLN A 235 -24.85 -15.82 -4.96
C GLN A 235 -24.51 -14.42 -5.47
N TRP A 236 -23.41 -13.81 -5.01
CA TRP A 236 -23.00 -12.46 -5.43
C TRP A 236 -22.48 -12.45 -6.86
N ILE A 237 -21.75 -13.50 -7.27
CA ILE A 237 -21.28 -13.68 -8.64
C ILE A 237 -22.48 -13.82 -9.59
N HIS A 238 -23.45 -14.68 -9.22
CA HIS A 238 -24.68 -14.82 -10.01
C HIS A 238 -25.54 -13.56 -10.01
N GLN A 239 -25.57 -12.80 -8.92
CA GLN A 239 -26.25 -11.51 -8.88
C GLN A 239 -25.61 -10.50 -9.85
N ALA A 240 -24.27 -10.44 -9.89
CA ALA A 240 -23.54 -9.61 -10.84
C ALA A 240 -23.83 -9.99 -12.30
N LYS A 241 -23.77 -11.30 -12.61
CA LYS A 241 -24.15 -11.82 -13.94
C LYS A 241 -25.60 -11.49 -14.29
N ALA A 242 -26.54 -11.60 -13.36
CA ALA A 242 -27.94 -11.23 -13.60
C ALA A 242 -28.07 -9.73 -13.97
N ILE A 243 -27.38 -8.85 -13.26
CA ILE A 243 -27.37 -7.41 -13.56
C ILE A 243 -26.77 -7.14 -14.95
N ARG A 244 -25.69 -7.84 -15.31
CA ARG A 244 -25.07 -7.74 -16.63
C ARG A 244 -26.04 -8.19 -17.74
N ALA A 245 -26.67 -9.35 -17.60
CA ALA A 245 -27.66 -9.86 -18.55
C ALA A 245 -28.86 -8.92 -18.70
N CYS A 246 -29.29 -8.28 -17.60
CA CYS A 246 -30.34 -7.26 -17.64
C CYS A 246 -29.96 -6.08 -18.54
N ARG A 247 -28.71 -5.60 -18.44
CA ARG A 247 -28.17 -4.48 -19.25
C ARG A 247 -28.01 -4.85 -20.73
N GLU A 248 -27.61 -6.08 -21.02
CA GLU A 248 -27.44 -6.58 -22.39
C GLU A 248 -28.77 -7.00 -23.04
N GLY A 249 -29.86 -7.05 -22.26
CA GLY A 249 -31.20 -7.39 -22.75
C GLY A 249 -31.48 -8.90 -22.85
N ASP A 250 -30.55 -9.76 -22.42
CA ASP A 250 -30.74 -11.21 -22.41
C ASP A 250 -31.58 -11.65 -21.20
N LYS A 251 -32.90 -11.67 -21.40
CA LYS A 251 -33.87 -12.06 -20.39
C LYS A 251 -33.77 -13.52 -19.96
N ARG A 252 -33.22 -14.42 -20.79
CA ARG A 252 -33.09 -15.84 -20.44
C ARG A 252 -31.95 -16.03 -19.45
N SER A 253 -30.79 -15.47 -19.77
CA SER A 253 -29.61 -15.52 -18.88
C SER A 253 -29.86 -14.74 -17.60
N GLU A 254 -30.57 -13.60 -17.67
CA GLU A 254 -31.01 -12.84 -16.50
C GLU A 254 -31.85 -13.71 -15.54
N ALA A 255 -32.87 -14.41 -16.06
CA ALA A 255 -33.71 -15.31 -15.25
C ALA A 255 -32.91 -16.47 -14.62
N LEU A 256 -32.01 -17.10 -15.39
CA LEU A 256 -31.19 -18.21 -14.91
C LEU A 256 -30.26 -17.76 -13.77
N HIS A 257 -29.60 -16.62 -13.92
CA HIS A 257 -28.71 -16.11 -12.89
C HIS A 257 -29.46 -15.56 -11.67
N LEU A 258 -30.64 -14.96 -11.84
CA LEU A 258 -31.51 -14.58 -10.71
C LEU A 258 -31.99 -15.80 -9.92
N TYR A 259 -32.29 -16.91 -10.61
CA TYR A 259 -32.58 -18.19 -9.96
C TYR A 259 -31.37 -18.66 -9.15
N LYS A 260 -30.18 -18.76 -9.77
CA LYS A 260 -28.97 -19.21 -9.06
C LYS A 260 -28.55 -18.28 -7.90
N ALA A 261 -28.85 -16.98 -7.99
CA ALA A 261 -28.60 -16.00 -6.93
C ALA A 261 -29.61 -16.06 -5.76
N GLY A 262 -30.69 -16.84 -5.88
CA GLY A 262 -31.73 -16.97 -4.84
C GLY A 262 -32.82 -15.88 -4.88
N HIS A 263 -32.88 -15.07 -5.94
CA HIS A 263 -33.89 -14.02 -6.12
C HIS A 263 -35.15 -14.55 -6.83
N TRP A 264 -35.79 -15.56 -6.24
CA TRP A 264 -36.90 -16.32 -6.85
C TRP A 264 -38.08 -15.44 -7.27
N ASN A 265 -38.47 -14.46 -6.44
CA ASN A 265 -39.59 -13.57 -6.73
C ASN A 265 -39.33 -12.69 -7.95
N HIS A 266 -38.09 -12.25 -8.15
CA HIS A 266 -37.72 -11.43 -9.29
C HIS A 266 -37.63 -12.28 -10.56
N CYS A 267 -36.97 -13.45 -10.47
CA CYS A 267 -36.92 -14.45 -11.52
C CYS A 267 -38.32 -14.83 -12.02
N HIS A 268 -39.24 -15.18 -11.10
CA HIS A 268 -40.60 -15.59 -11.43
C HIS A 268 -41.38 -14.50 -12.19
N ARG A 269 -41.30 -13.24 -11.74
CA ARG A 269 -41.93 -12.11 -12.45
C ARG A 269 -41.38 -11.93 -13.85
N LEU A 270 -40.06 -12.03 -14.02
CA LEU A 270 -39.39 -11.88 -15.30
C LEU A 270 -39.80 -12.99 -16.28
N VAL A 271 -39.83 -14.25 -15.81
CA VAL A 271 -40.25 -15.41 -16.60
C VAL A 271 -41.69 -15.23 -17.10
N ILE A 272 -42.62 -14.81 -16.24
CA ILE A 272 -44.02 -14.61 -16.62
C ILE A 272 -44.15 -13.47 -17.65
N GLN A 273 -43.47 -12.35 -17.44
CA GLN A 273 -43.64 -11.16 -18.28
C GLN A 273 -43.01 -11.33 -19.66
N HIS A 274 -41.81 -11.93 -19.74
CA HIS A 274 -40.99 -11.86 -20.95
C HIS A 274 -40.72 -13.23 -21.61
N LEU A 275 -40.78 -14.33 -20.85
CA LEU A 275 -40.44 -15.65 -21.37
C LEU A 275 -41.67 -16.53 -21.63
N ALA A 276 -42.75 -16.34 -20.87
CA ALA A 276 -43.99 -17.11 -21.01
C ALA A 276 -44.73 -16.84 -22.35
N SER A 277 -44.64 -15.62 -22.88
CA SER A 277 -45.25 -15.28 -24.18
C SER A 277 -44.54 -15.95 -25.36
N GLY A 278 -43.24 -16.26 -25.24
CA GLY A 278 -42.43 -16.96 -26.24
C GLY A 278 -42.49 -18.49 -26.18
N LEU A 279 -42.97 -19.07 -25.06
CA LEU A 279 -43.16 -20.51 -24.88
C LEU A 279 -44.36 -21.08 -25.65
N ASN A 280 -45.14 -20.24 -26.34
CA ASN A 280 -46.21 -20.65 -27.27
C ASN A 280 -45.70 -21.17 -28.62
N LYS A 281 -44.39 -21.43 -28.79
CA LYS A 281 -43.88 -22.28 -29.87
C LYS A 281 -43.50 -23.65 -29.28
N PRO A 282 -44.06 -24.76 -29.76
CA PRO A 282 -43.95 -26.05 -29.12
C PRO A 282 -42.55 -26.64 -29.34
N LYS A 283 -41.65 -26.45 -28.39
CA LYS A 283 -40.63 -27.44 -28.05
C LYS A 283 -40.53 -27.54 -26.53
N THR A 284 -41.23 -28.55 -26.04
CA THR A 284 -41.24 -29.07 -24.68
C THR A 284 -39.84 -29.33 -24.15
N THR A 285 -39.47 -28.64 -23.08
CA THR A 285 -38.68 -29.25 -22.00
C THR A 285 -39.15 -28.60 -20.71
N TYR A 286 -40.05 -29.29 -20.01
CA TYR A 286 -40.60 -28.87 -18.73
C TYR A 286 -39.48 -28.77 -17.71
N LEU A 287 -39.17 -27.55 -17.26
CA LEU A 287 -38.48 -27.34 -16.00
C LEU A 287 -39.44 -27.78 -14.89
N HIS A 288 -39.26 -29.00 -14.42
CA HIS A 288 -39.97 -29.53 -13.26
C HIS A 288 -39.55 -28.71 -12.03
N CYS A 289 -40.43 -27.79 -11.64
CA CYS A 289 -40.35 -27.11 -10.35
C CYS A 289 -40.81 -28.11 -9.27
N THR A 290 -39.90 -28.96 -8.79
CA THR A 290 -40.17 -29.80 -7.61
C THR A 290 -39.89 -29.01 -6.35
N HIS A 291 -40.87 -28.20 -5.94
CA HIS A 291 -40.94 -27.71 -4.57
C HIS A 291 -41.59 -28.78 -3.70
N LYS A 292 -40.77 -29.56 -2.99
CA LYS A 292 -41.13 -30.29 -1.76
C LYS A 292 -39.85 -30.51 -0.97
N GLN A 293 -39.91 -30.22 0.34
CA GLN A 293 -38.82 -30.18 1.35
C GLN A 293 -38.10 -28.83 1.38
N ASN A 294 -38.10 -27.99 2.42
CA ASN A 294 -38.42 -28.18 3.84
C ASN A 294 -38.99 -26.87 4.41
N CYS A 295 -40.31 -26.80 4.60
CA CYS A 295 -40.90 -26.00 5.68
C CYS A 295 -40.96 -26.88 6.92
N LYS A 296 -39.91 -26.84 7.74
CA LYS A 296 -39.87 -27.25 9.15
C LYS A 296 -38.48 -26.88 9.62
N TRP A 297 -38.38 -25.83 10.42
CA TRP A 297 -37.47 -25.64 11.57
C TRP A 297 -37.67 -24.20 12.06
N PHE A 298 -38.79 -23.99 12.76
CA PHE A 298 -38.93 -23.01 13.82
C PHE A 298 -39.64 -23.75 14.95
N GLN A 299 -38.87 -24.20 15.95
CA GLN A 299 -39.25 -24.48 17.34
C GLN A 299 -38.09 -25.20 18.04
N LEU A 300 -37.13 -24.41 18.53
CA LEU A 300 -36.59 -24.35 19.91
C LEU A 300 -35.47 -23.32 19.92
#